data_AF-A0A085LQS7-F1
#
_entry.id   AF-A0A085LQS7-F1
#
_cell.length_a   1.000
_cell.length_b   1.000
_cell.length_c   1.000
_cell.angle_alpha   90.00
_cell.angle_beta   90.00
_cell.angle_gamma   90.00
#
_symmetry.space_group_name_H-M   'P 1'
#
loop_
_entity.id
_entity.type
_entity.pdbx_description
1 polymer ?
#
loop_
_entity_poly.entity_id
_entity_poly.type
_entity_poly.pdbx_seq_one_letter_code
_entity_poly.pdbx_strand_id
1 'polypeptide(L)'
;MHYQLLFLFGLTACSFAAYYEEQYERLKEKIRQRNDGDAVPTWTFGMNAYFEGASEEALKRLLGVKRHKVNISTPKADSVNDSNSTSPLPTEFDARKQWSSSCKIISYIKDQSNCGSCWAVSSASAMSDRYCIASKGRFRPFLSEEELISCCRICGDGCRGGFPEMAFVYWATRGIPTGRPYGSNNSCKPYSIKPCSTCVNTAETPKCQHQCVDGYKVPLSADRYFGEKAYTLRTEEQIMRDIYKHGPVVASFIVYEDFFYYTTGIYQHHAWAQPVGAHAVRIIGWGEGPRPYWLIANSWSKTFGEKVFPQTIYGPCFATDVGKQRKCIRIAKPVSSLNEDKLEICDFTALPFSTAGAFTDSSAGQLEGDLTETKEKVKRPRKPIKKQPNYFIAFRIKNQTILERLEAVQDCVTKKQCYAWMKYTVYMSKESFLLIQLNSAWLIFHSARSALHKAAKEMAERDLSISLEFQGLGSFSGHVLFARVAKNDSFAKLLWIRECLVKSFRDVGISLTDDNFSPHLTVAKLTYVSKKEAKKRLKIKLEDFNDMSETHFGTEIVESIQLLKMKSCEEDGFYACAEEIPLRTFSSDTIMECD
;
A
#
# COMPACT_ATOMS: atom_id res chain seq x y z
N MET A 1 56.74 -23.34 -62.90
CA MET A 1 55.62 -24.03 -62.23
C MET A 1 55.54 -23.48 -60.81
N HIS A 2 54.44 -22.92 -60.29
CA HIS A 2 53.01 -23.29 -60.25
C HIS A 2 52.63 -24.34 -59.19
N TYR A 3 51.58 -23.97 -58.44
CA TYR A 3 50.74 -24.72 -57.50
C TYR A 3 51.26 -25.12 -56.11
N GLN A 4 50.37 -24.81 -55.15
CA GLN A 4 50.24 -25.30 -53.77
C GLN A 4 51.38 -24.85 -52.81
N LEU A 5 51.08 -24.41 -51.58
CA LEU A 5 49.90 -24.72 -50.77
C LEU A 5 49.26 -23.46 -50.09
N LEU A 6 48.24 -22.87 -50.73
CA LEU A 6 47.41 -21.80 -50.14
C LEU A 6 46.20 -22.39 -49.41
N PHE A 7 46.36 -22.80 -48.14
CA PHE A 7 45.24 -23.23 -47.31
C PHE A 7 44.60 -22.04 -46.55
N LEU A 8 43.53 -21.51 -47.14
CA LEU A 8 42.34 -20.97 -46.45
C LEU A 8 42.57 -20.15 -45.15
N PHE A 9 43.09 -18.92 -45.29
CA PHE A 9 42.75 -17.82 -44.36
C PHE A 9 41.47 -17.10 -44.85
N GLY A 10 40.36 -17.83 -44.90
CA GLY A 10 39.09 -17.32 -45.43
C GLY A 10 37.90 -18.01 -44.77
N LEU A 11 37.07 -17.20 -44.09
CA LEU A 11 35.98 -17.61 -43.19
C LEU A 11 36.51 -18.30 -41.89
N THR A 12 36.05 -17.96 -40.68
CA THR A 12 34.96 -17.04 -40.30
C THR A 12 35.43 -15.97 -39.32
N ALA A 13 35.21 -14.70 -39.67
CA ALA A 13 34.96 -13.68 -38.66
C ALA A 13 33.52 -13.87 -38.16
N CYS A 14 33.30 -14.89 -37.31
CA CYS A 14 32.04 -15.02 -36.58
C CYS A 14 31.96 -13.91 -35.53
N SER A 15 31.54 -12.73 -35.98
CA SER A 15 30.88 -11.76 -35.11
C SER A 15 29.77 -12.51 -34.39
N PHE A 16 29.90 -12.69 -33.08
CA PHE A 16 28.79 -13.17 -32.25
C PHE A 16 27.70 -12.10 -32.34
N ALA A 17 26.71 -12.33 -33.20
CA ALA A 17 25.45 -11.60 -33.13
C ALA A 17 24.93 -11.77 -31.71
N ALA A 18 24.58 -10.68 -31.04
CA ALA A 18 24.01 -10.83 -29.71
C ALA A 18 22.62 -11.47 -29.84
N TYR A 19 22.11 -11.94 -28.71
CA TYR A 19 20.89 -12.73 -28.67
C TYR A 19 19.72 -12.00 -29.37
N TYR A 20 19.59 -10.69 -29.19
CA TYR A 20 18.57 -9.88 -29.86
C TYR A 20 18.60 -9.96 -31.38
N GLU A 21 19.77 -9.84 -32.02
CA GLU A 21 19.91 -9.86 -33.48
C GLU A 21 19.73 -11.29 -34.05
N GLU A 22 20.20 -12.32 -33.34
CA GLU A 22 19.93 -13.72 -33.71
C GLU A 22 18.42 -14.03 -33.64
N GLN A 23 17.77 -13.60 -32.56
CA GLN A 23 16.32 -13.77 -32.39
C GLN A 23 15.53 -12.98 -33.45
N TYR A 24 15.97 -11.78 -33.84
CA TYR A 24 15.33 -11.01 -34.92
C TYR A 24 15.22 -11.83 -36.21
N GLU A 25 16.34 -12.36 -36.73
CA GLU A 25 16.32 -13.15 -37.97
C GLU A 25 15.53 -14.46 -37.81
N ARG A 26 15.62 -15.14 -36.66
CA ARG A 26 14.81 -16.35 -36.37
C ARG A 26 13.30 -16.06 -36.45
N LEU A 27 12.84 -14.95 -35.88
CA LEU A 27 11.41 -14.60 -35.87
C LEU A 27 10.94 -14.02 -37.21
N LYS A 28 11.76 -13.21 -37.86
CA LYS A 28 11.54 -12.69 -39.23
C LYS A 28 11.31 -13.83 -40.23
N GLU A 29 12.03 -14.94 -40.09
CA GLU A 29 11.86 -16.11 -40.94
C GLU A 29 10.57 -16.89 -40.62
N LYS A 30 10.17 -17.02 -39.33
CA LYS A 30 8.83 -17.55 -38.98
C LYS A 30 7.69 -16.72 -39.59
N ILE A 31 7.87 -15.40 -39.68
CA ILE A 31 6.89 -14.48 -40.29
C ILE A 31 6.84 -14.71 -41.81
N ARG A 32 7.98 -14.81 -42.49
CA ARG A 32 8.06 -15.07 -43.94
C ARG A 32 7.48 -16.42 -44.37
N GLN A 33 7.69 -17.47 -43.58
CA GLN A 33 7.23 -18.82 -43.93
C GLN A 33 5.71 -18.96 -43.83
N ARG A 34 5.03 -17.99 -43.22
CA ARG A 34 3.60 -17.76 -43.43
C ARG A 34 3.37 -16.90 -44.67
N ASN A 35 2.98 -17.57 -45.76
CA ASN A 35 2.05 -16.96 -46.71
C ASN A 35 0.70 -16.74 -46.01
N ASP A 36 0.60 -15.71 -45.16
CA ASP A 36 -0.64 -15.36 -44.47
C ASP A 36 -1.68 -14.90 -45.52
N GLY A 37 -2.59 -15.80 -45.88
CA GLY A 37 -3.87 -15.48 -46.52
C GLY A 37 -4.89 -14.86 -45.54
N ASP A 38 -4.41 -14.37 -44.40
CA ASP A 38 -5.15 -13.75 -43.31
C ASP A 38 -4.88 -12.24 -43.27
N ALA A 39 -5.70 -11.50 -42.51
CA ALA A 39 -5.77 -10.04 -42.59
C ALA A 39 -4.43 -9.32 -42.32
N VAL A 40 -4.17 -8.28 -43.16
CA VAL A 40 -2.99 -7.38 -43.16
C VAL A 40 -2.36 -7.20 -41.77
N PRO A 41 -1.05 -7.47 -41.58
CA PRO A 41 -0.38 -7.28 -40.31
C PRO A 41 -0.59 -5.89 -39.76
N THR A 42 -1.27 -5.82 -38.62
CA THR A 42 -1.73 -4.54 -38.08
C THR A 42 -0.63 -3.79 -37.31
N TRP A 43 0.51 -4.44 -37.04
CA TRP A 43 1.73 -3.84 -36.51
C TRP A 43 2.97 -4.20 -37.34
N THR A 44 4.05 -3.46 -37.13
CA THR A 44 5.30 -3.56 -37.88
C THR A 44 6.43 -4.16 -37.03
N PHE A 45 6.97 -5.28 -37.52
CA PHE A 45 8.07 -6.03 -36.91
C PHE A 45 9.43 -5.48 -37.38
N GLY A 46 10.29 -5.06 -36.45
CA GLY A 46 11.59 -4.45 -36.73
C GLY A 46 12.51 -4.35 -35.51
N MET A 47 13.81 -4.19 -35.74
CA MET A 47 14.78 -4.01 -34.65
C MET A 47 14.61 -2.65 -33.95
N ASN A 48 14.83 -2.62 -32.64
CA ASN A 48 14.78 -1.43 -31.79
C ASN A 48 16.14 -1.17 -31.13
N ALA A 49 16.71 0.01 -31.34
CA ALA A 49 18.00 0.44 -30.76
C ALA A 49 18.05 0.53 -29.20
N TYR A 50 16.93 0.25 -28.51
CA TYR A 50 16.94 0.07 -27.06
C TYR A 50 17.45 -1.33 -26.63
N PHE A 51 17.44 -2.33 -27.53
CA PHE A 51 17.89 -3.70 -27.26
C PHE A 51 19.10 -4.13 -28.12
N GLU A 52 19.70 -3.21 -28.86
CA GLU A 52 20.87 -3.48 -29.71
C GLU A 52 22.00 -4.07 -28.87
N GLY A 53 22.48 -5.26 -29.24
CA GLY A 53 23.49 -6.01 -28.47
C GLY A 53 22.99 -6.70 -27.18
N ALA A 54 21.68 -6.75 -26.92
CA ALA A 54 21.15 -7.29 -25.66
C ALA A 54 21.22 -8.83 -25.57
N SER A 55 21.61 -9.33 -24.38
CA SER A 55 21.53 -10.76 -24.04
C SER A 55 20.11 -11.18 -23.61
N GLU A 56 19.87 -12.49 -23.53
CA GLU A 56 18.59 -13.01 -23.04
C GLU A 56 18.32 -12.58 -21.57
N GLU A 57 19.36 -12.54 -20.73
CA GLU A 57 19.27 -12.08 -19.33
C GLU A 57 18.94 -10.59 -19.26
N ALA A 58 19.49 -9.77 -20.15
CA ALA A 58 19.18 -8.34 -20.23
C ALA A 58 17.71 -8.12 -20.62
N LEU A 59 17.21 -8.82 -21.65
CA LEU A 59 15.80 -8.77 -22.04
C LEU A 59 14.86 -9.27 -20.93
N LYS A 60 15.17 -10.43 -20.32
CA LYS A 60 14.42 -10.98 -19.18
C LYS A 60 14.44 -10.05 -17.96
N ARG A 61 15.54 -9.34 -17.71
CA ARG A 61 15.67 -8.40 -16.58
C ARG A 61 14.68 -7.24 -16.66
N LEU A 62 14.28 -6.80 -17.86
CA LEU A 62 13.29 -5.73 -18.01
C LEU A 62 11.90 -6.14 -17.48
N LEU A 63 11.59 -7.43 -17.48
CA LEU A 63 10.27 -8.02 -17.17
C LEU A 63 10.09 -8.19 -15.64
N GLY A 64 10.08 -7.07 -14.94
CA GLY A 64 10.14 -6.98 -13.48
C GLY A 64 8.85 -7.24 -12.70
N VAL A 65 7.78 -7.82 -13.28
CA VAL A 65 6.56 -8.10 -12.51
C VAL A 65 6.61 -9.50 -11.88
N LYS A 66 6.50 -9.56 -10.55
CA LYS A 66 6.41 -10.81 -9.80
C LYS A 66 4.95 -11.30 -9.73
N ARG A 67 4.76 -12.61 -9.86
CA ARG A 67 3.47 -13.27 -9.55
C ARG A 67 3.39 -13.56 -8.05
N HIS A 68 2.23 -13.30 -7.45
CA HIS A 68 1.95 -13.68 -6.06
C HIS A 68 1.90 -15.20 -5.90
N LYS A 69 2.41 -15.69 -4.77
CA LYS A 69 2.24 -17.09 -4.32
C LYS A 69 1.04 -17.27 -3.37
N VAL A 70 0.41 -16.17 -2.95
CA VAL A 70 -0.72 -16.11 -2.02
C VAL A 70 -1.60 -14.93 -2.43
N ASN A 71 -2.92 -15.08 -2.47
CA ASN A 71 -3.82 -13.99 -2.83
C ASN A 71 -3.79 -12.87 -1.76
N ILE A 72 -3.04 -11.80 -2.03
CA ILE A 72 -3.15 -10.55 -1.25
C ILE A 72 -4.40 -9.80 -1.76
N SER A 73 -5.41 -9.67 -0.91
CA SER A 73 -6.60 -8.89 -1.20
C SER A 73 -6.33 -7.40 -0.95
N THR A 74 -5.95 -6.67 -1.98
CA THR A 74 -6.21 -5.22 -2.04
C THR A 74 -7.72 -4.98 -1.97
N PRO A 75 -8.16 -3.81 -1.45
CA PRO A 75 -9.50 -3.32 -1.71
C PRO A 75 -9.81 -3.37 -3.21
N LYS A 76 -11.01 -3.80 -3.57
CA LYS A 76 -11.52 -3.53 -4.92
C LYS A 76 -11.69 -2.01 -5.06
N ALA A 77 -11.72 -1.48 -6.28
CA ALA A 77 -12.43 -0.23 -6.48
C ALA A 77 -13.83 -0.36 -5.88
N ASP A 78 -14.31 0.67 -5.19
CA ASP A 78 -15.67 0.67 -4.63
C ASP A 78 -16.65 0.27 -5.73
N SER A 79 -17.62 -0.59 -5.42
CA SER A 79 -18.65 -0.95 -6.39
C SER A 79 -19.47 0.29 -6.67
N VAL A 80 -19.13 0.98 -7.75
CA VAL A 80 -19.68 2.26 -8.14
C VAL A 80 -21.18 2.11 -8.39
N ASN A 81 -21.97 2.43 -7.36
CA ASN A 81 -23.41 2.62 -7.45
C ASN A 81 -23.75 3.94 -8.17
N ASP A 82 -23.07 4.22 -9.30
CA ASP A 82 -23.51 5.19 -10.29
C ASP A 82 -24.68 4.58 -11.07
N SER A 83 -25.81 4.38 -10.39
CA SER A 83 -27.13 4.32 -11.04
C SER A 83 -27.41 5.62 -11.82
N ASN A 84 -26.69 6.71 -11.52
CA ASN A 84 -26.78 8.03 -12.15
C ASN A 84 -25.65 8.38 -13.14
N SER A 85 -24.63 7.54 -13.39
CA SER A 85 -23.63 7.80 -14.46
C SER A 85 -23.89 6.91 -15.69
N THR A 86 -25.01 7.17 -16.34
CA THR A 86 -25.40 6.63 -17.66
C THR A 86 -24.74 7.35 -18.83
N SER A 87 -23.93 8.38 -18.58
CA SER A 87 -23.15 9.10 -19.61
C SER A 87 -22.23 8.13 -20.37
N PRO A 88 -22.34 8.05 -21.71
CA PRO A 88 -21.48 7.18 -22.51
C PRO A 88 -20.03 7.68 -22.48
N LEU A 89 -19.08 6.75 -22.39
CA LEU A 89 -17.66 7.05 -22.53
C LEU A 89 -17.33 7.36 -24.01
N PRO A 90 -16.36 8.25 -24.29
CA PRO A 90 -15.94 8.51 -25.67
C PRO A 90 -15.30 7.27 -26.29
N THR A 91 -15.45 7.09 -27.60
CA THR A 91 -14.84 5.98 -28.34
C THR A 91 -13.32 6.03 -28.35
N GLU A 92 -12.70 7.23 -28.32
CA GLU A 92 -11.27 7.41 -28.10
C GLU A 92 -10.99 8.35 -26.93
N PHE A 93 -9.93 8.07 -26.17
CA PHE A 93 -9.47 8.92 -25.06
C PHE A 93 -7.95 8.94 -24.97
N ASP A 94 -7.39 10.10 -24.62
CA ASP A 94 -5.96 10.30 -24.40
C ASP A 94 -5.77 11.32 -23.27
N ALA A 95 -5.28 10.85 -22.12
CA ALA A 95 -5.05 11.67 -20.93
C ALA A 95 -4.15 12.88 -21.21
N ARG A 96 -3.22 12.78 -22.18
CA ARG A 96 -2.32 13.88 -22.57
C ARG A 96 -3.06 15.02 -23.27
N LYS A 97 -4.19 14.73 -23.93
CA LYS A 97 -5.08 15.72 -24.54
C LYS A 97 -6.01 16.30 -23.48
N GLN A 98 -6.69 15.43 -22.73
CA GLN A 98 -7.66 15.80 -21.68
C GLN A 98 -7.09 16.77 -20.64
N TRP A 99 -5.86 16.52 -20.18
CA TRP A 99 -5.17 17.37 -19.20
C TRP A 99 -3.93 18.07 -19.77
N SER A 100 -3.96 18.40 -21.07
CA SER A 100 -2.87 19.03 -21.83
C SER A 100 -2.40 20.38 -21.25
N SER A 101 -3.33 21.18 -20.72
CA SER A 101 -3.06 22.50 -20.13
C SER A 101 -2.48 22.43 -18.72
N SER A 102 -2.96 21.49 -17.90
CA SER A 102 -2.67 21.40 -16.46
C SER A 102 -1.58 20.38 -16.11
N CYS A 103 -1.48 19.26 -16.83
CA CYS A 103 -0.69 18.08 -16.46
C CYS A 103 0.16 17.53 -17.60
N LYS A 104 1.04 18.38 -18.15
CA LYS A 104 2.04 18.00 -19.17
C LYS A 104 2.95 16.82 -18.78
N ILE A 105 3.06 16.51 -17.48
CA ILE A 105 3.77 15.36 -16.93
C ILE A 105 3.29 14.01 -17.48
N ILE A 106 2.00 13.90 -17.87
CA ILE A 106 1.41 12.68 -18.44
C ILE A 106 2.13 12.26 -19.74
N SER A 107 2.67 13.21 -20.49
CA SER A 107 3.43 12.97 -21.72
C SER A 107 4.87 12.52 -21.49
N TYR A 108 5.36 12.51 -20.23
CA TYR A 108 6.71 12.07 -19.92
C TYR A 108 6.81 10.54 -19.94
N ILE A 109 7.90 10.03 -20.53
CA ILE A 109 8.22 8.61 -20.59
C ILE A 109 9.50 8.39 -19.79
N LYS A 110 9.37 7.68 -18.66
CA LYS A 110 10.49 7.29 -17.79
C LYS A 110 11.24 6.09 -18.37
N ASP A 111 12.45 5.85 -17.87
CA ASP A 111 13.37 4.82 -18.35
C ASP A 111 13.81 3.95 -17.17
N GLN A 112 13.56 2.63 -17.24
CA GLN A 112 13.96 1.67 -16.19
C GLN A 112 15.39 1.13 -16.38
N SER A 113 16.06 1.47 -17.48
CA SER A 113 17.38 0.95 -17.86
C SER A 113 17.48 -0.58 -17.74
N ASN A 114 18.66 -1.10 -17.39
CA ASN A 114 18.98 -2.52 -17.13
C ASN A 114 18.49 -3.03 -15.76
N CYS A 115 17.43 -2.46 -15.18
CA CYS A 115 16.85 -2.82 -13.89
C CYS A 115 15.42 -3.35 -14.04
N GLY A 116 15.06 -4.42 -13.31
CA GLY A 116 13.71 -4.98 -13.27
C GLY A 116 12.73 -4.16 -12.44
N SER A 117 12.61 -2.87 -12.72
CA SER A 117 11.84 -1.88 -11.96
C SER A 117 10.59 -1.35 -12.64
N CYS A 118 10.15 -1.96 -13.76
CA CYS A 118 8.91 -1.60 -14.44
C CYS A 118 7.72 -1.37 -13.49
N TRP A 119 7.56 -2.24 -12.48
CA TRP A 119 6.52 -2.19 -11.45
C TRP A 119 6.55 -0.92 -10.59
N ALA A 120 7.74 -0.33 -10.39
CA ALA A 120 7.95 0.92 -9.67
C ALA A 120 7.85 2.12 -10.62
N VAL A 121 8.47 2.04 -11.80
CA VAL A 121 8.51 3.12 -12.79
C VAL A 121 7.12 3.44 -13.34
N SER A 122 6.31 2.43 -13.67
CA SER A 122 4.92 2.62 -14.11
C SER A 122 4.05 3.21 -12.99
N SER A 123 4.24 2.72 -11.75
CA SER A 123 3.49 3.17 -10.57
C SER A 123 3.82 4.61 -10.22
N ALA A 124 5.09 4.96 -10.03
CA ALA A 124 5.53 6.33 -9.76
C ALA A 124 5.08 7.32 -10.85
N SER A 125 5.07 6.90 -12.13
CA SER A 125 4.51 7.70 -13.22
C SER A 125 3.01 7.94 -13.06
N ALA A 126 2.20 6.89 -12.88
CA ALA A 126 0.76 7.02 -12.71
C ALA A 126 0.38 7.80 -11.42
N MET A 127 1.15 7.64 -10.34
CA MET A 127 1.00 8.42 -9.11
C MET A 127 1.25 9.91 -9.36
N SER A 128 2.30 10.25 -10.14
CA SER A 128 2.64 11.63 -10.52
C SER A 128 1.50 12.29 -11.30
N ASP A 129 0.96 11.55 -12.28
CA ASP A 129 -0.18 12.01 -13.09
C ASP A 129 -1.43 12.22 -12.24
N ARG A 130 -1.78 11.25 -11.39
CA ARG A 130 -2.97 11.33 -10.52
C ARG A 130 -2.88 12.47 -9.52
N TYR A 131 -1.70 12.71 -8.94
CA TYR A 131 -1.49 13.84 -8.03
C TYR A 131 -1.67 15.18 -8.76
N CYS A 132 -1.21 15.26 -10.02
CA CYS A 132 -1.46 16.43 -10.87
C CYS A 132 -2.95 16.61 -11.20
N ILE A 133 -3.63 15.55 -11.65
CA ILE A 133 -5.04 15.60 -12.06
C ILE A 133 -5.94 15.94 -10.86
N ALA A 134 -5.75 15.29 -9.72
CA ALA A 134 -6.51 15.55 -8.49
C ALA A 134 -6.28 16.98 -7.97
N SER A 135 -5.06 17.50 -8.04
CA SER A 135 -4.75 18.89 -7.69
C SER A 135 -5.11 19.92 -8.78
N LYS A 136 -5.79 19.50 -9.86
CA LYS A 136 -6.15 20.32 -11.03
C LYS A 136 -4.95 21.04 -11.68
N GLY A 137 -3.76 20.46 -11.56
CA GLY A 137 -2.50 21.01 -12.05
C GLY A 137 -1.80 22.00 -11.11
N ARG A 138 -2.26 22.15 -9.85
CA ARG A 138 -1.60 22.97 -8.81
C ARG A 138 -0.29 22.34 -8.34
N PHE A 139 -0.23 21.02 -8.19
CA PHE A 139 0.97 20.28 -7.82
C PHE A 139 1.38 19.33 -8.95
N ARG A 140 2.65 19.37 -9.37
CA ARG A 140 3.16 18.58 -10.51
C ARG A 140 4.36 17.71 -10.13
N PRO A 141 4.32 16.94 -9.02
CA PRO A 141 5.48 16.23 -8.53
C PRO A 141 5.87 15.10 -9.50
N PHE A 142 7.12 15.09 -9.94
CA PHE A 142 7.75 13.87 -10.45
C PHE A 142 8.02 12.97 -9.24
N LEU A 143 7.22 11.93 -9.03
CA LEU A 143 7.37 11.02 -7.88
C LEU A 143 8.43 9.96 -8.15
N SER A 144 9.14 9.59 -7.08
CA SER A 144 10.35 8.75 -7.11
C SER A 144 10.06 7.25 -7.19
N GLU A 145 10.46 6.65 -8.32
CA GLU A 145 10.68 5.21 -8.46
C GLU A 145 11.85 4.71 -7.59
N GLU A 146 12.85 5.55 -7.32
CA GLU A 146 14.01 5.22 -6.48
C GLU A 146 13.60 4.87 -5.05
N GLU A 147 12.64 5.61 -4.47
CA GLU A 147 12.02 5.28 -3.17
C GLU A 147 11.35 3.91 -3.20
N LEU A 148 10.56 3.62 -4.24
CA LEU A 148 9.89 2.33 -4.37
C LEU A 148 10.91 1.19 -4.47
N ILE A 149 11.87 1.30 -5.38
CA ILE A 149 12.86 0.25 -5.68
C ILE A 149 13.77 -0.04 -4.48
N SER A 150 14.25 1.01 -3.80
CA SER A 150 15.22 0.89 -2.72
C SER A 150 14.58 0.69 -1.32
N CYS A 151 13.46 1.37 -1.04
CA CYS A 151 12.87 1.45 0.31
C CYS A 151 11.55 0.67 0.48
N CYS A 152 10.80 0.33 -0.59
CA CYS A 152 9.55 -0.43 -0.45
C CYS A 152 9.78 -1.94 -0.24
N ARG A 153 10.07 -2.35 0.99
CA ARG A 153 10.27 -3.76 1.38
C ARG A 153 9.02 -4.65 1.26
N ILE A 154 7.83 -4.06 1.09
CA ILE A 154 6.58 -4.80 0.78
C ILE A 154 6.32 -4.96 -0.72
N CYS A 155 7.03 -4.21 -1.57
CA CYS A 155 6.79 -4.21 -3.02
C CYS A 155 7.58 -5.30 -3.76
N GLY A 156 8.66 -5.83 -3.20
CA GLY A 156 9.48 -6.87 -3.86
C GLY A 156 10.98 -6.67 -3.62
N ASP A 157 11.78 -7.00 -4.63
CA ASP A 157 13.24 -7.09 -4.53
C ASP A 157 13.97 -5.96 -5.29
N GLY A 158 13.28 -4.86 -5.60
CA GLY A 158 13.84 -3.78 -6.42
C GLY A 158 14.07 -4.20 -7.86
N CYS A 159 15.33 -4.19 -8.31
CA CYS A 159 15.76 -4.58 -9.66
C CYS A 159 15.67 -6.08 -9.98
N ARG A 160 15.20 -6.92 -9.04
CA ARG A 160 14.77 -8.31 -9.29
C ARG A 160 13.24 -8.46 -9.32
N GLY A 161 12.52 -7.36 -9.52
CA GLY A 161 11.08 -7.34 -9.72
C GLY A 161 10.23 -7.23 -8.45
N GLY A 162 8.95 -6.92 -8.66
CA GLY A 162 8.01 -6.58 -7.61
C GLY A 162 6.55 -6.52 -8.06
N PHE A 163 5.74 -5.88 -7.22
CA PHE A 163 4.28 -5.96 -7.16
C PHE A 163 3.69 -4.55 -7.29
N PRO A 164 3.13 -4.14 -8.45
CA PRO A 164 2.65 -2.77 -8.66
C PRO A 164 1.59 -2.32 -7.65
N GLU A 165 0.64 -3.18 -7.31
CA GLU A 165 -0.41 -2.89 -6.34
C GLU A 165 0.13 -2.62 -4.92
N MET A 166 1.24 -3.25 -4.54
CA MET A 166 1.93 -2.96 -3.28
C MET A 166 2.66 -1.61 -3.29
N ALA A 167 3.03 -1.08 -4.46
CA ALA A 167 3.54 0.27 -4.60
C ALA A 167 2.45 1.31 -4.31
N PHE A 168 1.21 1.08 -4.75
CA PHE A 168 0.07 1.94 -4.39
C PHE A 168 -0.24 1.87 -2.88
N VAL A 169 -0.16 0.67 -2.26
CA VAL A 169 -0.29 0.54 -0.79
C VAL A 169 0.83 1.31 -0.06
N TYR A 170 2.07 1.28 -0.56
CA TYR A 170 3.18 2.04 0.02
C TYR A 170 2.97 3.55 -0.15
N TRP A 171 2.54 4.03 -1.32
CA TRP A 171 2.24 5.44 -1.56
C TRP A 171 1.16 6.00 -0.63
N ALA A 172 0.11 5.22 -0.34
CA ALA A 172 -0.93 5.62 0.61
C ALA A 172 -0.46 5.59 2.08
N THR A 173 0.43 4.66 2.46
CA THR A 173 0.83 4.45 3.87
C THR A 173 2.16 5.11 4.28
N ARG A 174 2.99 5.54 3.33
CA ARG A 174 4.35 6.08 3.55
C ARG A 174 4.65 7.35 2.75
N GLY A 175 3.85 7.67 1.73
CA GLY A 175 4.14 8.71 0.77
C GLY A 175 5.35 8.38 -0.12
N ILE A 176 5.45 9.04 -1.26
CA ILE A 176 6.59 8.95 -2.18
C ILE A 176 7.21 10.36 -2.30
N PRO A 177 8.54 10.51 -2.19
CA PRO A 177 9.22 11.79 -2.39
C PRO A 177 9.36 12.11 -3.89
N THR A 178 9.81 13.33 -4.22
CA THR A 178 10.16 13.66 -5.60
C THR A 178 11.36 12.84 -6.09
N GLY A 179 11.32 12.46 -7.37
CA GLY A 179 12.37 11.76 -8.07
C GLY A 179 12.27 12.00 -9.58
N ARG A 180 13.20 12.82 -10.06
CA ARG A 180 13.43 13.13 -11.48
C ARG A 180 14.38 12.10 -12.12
N PRO A 181 14.59 12.13 -13.45
CA PRO A 181 15.45 11.18 -14.15
C PRO A 181 16.90 11.17 -13.66
N TYR A 182 17.64 10.14 -14.08
CA TYR A 182 19.07 10.01 -13.82
C TYR A 182 19.87 11.27 -14.23
N GLY A 183 20.83 11.66 -13.39
CA GLY A 183 21.66 12.85 -13.57
C GLY A 183 21.06 14.16 -13.05
N SER A 184 19.78 14.17 -12.64
CA SER A 184 19.17 15.34 -12.01
C SER A 184 19.52 15.45 -10.51
N ASN A 185 19.62 16.68 -10.00
CA ASN A 185 19.89 17.01 -8.58
C ASN A 185 18.78 17.88 -7.95
N ASN A 186 17.74 18.24 -8.72
CA ASN A 186 16.63 19.11 -8.33
C ASN A 186 15.36 18.32 -7.94
N SER A 187 15.55 17.18 -7.28
CA SER A 187 14.50 16.37 -6.63
C SER A 187 15.10 15.58 -5.48
N CYS A 188 14.30 15.14 -4.50
CA CYS A 188 14.82 14.48 -3.31
C CYS A 188 15.53 13.15 -3.58
N LYS A 189 14.94 12.30 -4.42
CA LYS A 189 15.44 10.96 -4.78
C LYS A 189 15.35 10.72 -6.30
N PRO A 190 16.25 11.35 -7.08
CA PRO A 190 16.36 11.09 -8.52
C PRO A 190 16.76 9.63 -8.77
N TYR A 191 16.46 9.12 -9.97
CA TYR A 191 16.76 7.75 -10.33
C TYR A 191 18.27 7.50 -10.41
N SER A 192 18.81 6.55 -9.64
CA SER A 192 20.26 6.35 -9.52
C SER A 192 20.87 5.51 -10.65
N ILE A 193 20.04 4.81 -11.42
CA ILE A 193 20.48 3.84 -12.43
C ILE A 193 20.59 4.54 -13.80
N LYS A 194 21.81 4.61 -14.33
CA LYS A 194 22.11 5.24 -15.62
C LYS A 194 21.33 4.54 -16.76
N PRO A 195 20.64 5.28 -17.66
CA PRO A 195 20.05 4.74 -18.88
C PRO A 195 21.08 4.00 -19.73
N CYS A 196 20.74 2.79 -20.19
CA CYS A 196 21.68 1.90 -20.88
C CYS A 196 20.95 0.92 -21.80
N SER A 197 21.19 1.01 -23.12
CA SER A 197 20.72 0.05 -24.12
C SER A 197 21.64 -1.18 -24.24
N THR A 198 22.96 -0.99 -24.10
CA THR A 198 23.99 -2.00 -24.39
C THR A 198 24.63 -2.61 -23.12
N CYS A 199 23.90 -2.66 -21.99
CA CYS A 199 24.47 -3.10 -20.71
C CYS A 199 24.53 -4.63 -20.59
N VAL A 200 25.75 -5.19 -20.70
CA VAL A 200 26.06 -6.61 -20.48
C VAL A 200 25.65 -7.09 -19.08
N ASN A 201 25.83 -6.25 -18.05
CA ASN A 201 25.46 -6.55 -16.68
C ASN A 201 24.11 -5.94 -16.30
N THR A 202 23.29 -6.70 -15.57
CA THR A 202 22.03 -6.20 -14.98
C THR A 202 22.28 -5.35 -13.74
N ALA A 203 21.50 -4.29 -13.53
CA ALA A 203 21.66 -3.45 -12.34
C ALA A 203 21.29 -4.18 -11.03
N GLU A 204 22.03 -3.85 -9.97
CA GLU A 204 21.67 -4.17 -8.59
C GLU A 204 20.58 -3.21 -8.06
N THR A 205 19.88 -3.62 -7.01
CA THR A 205 18.91 -2.77 -6.31
C THR A 205 19.63 -1.72 -5.47
N PRO A 206 19.42 -0.40 -5.69
CA PRO A 206 20.02 0.65 -4.88
C PRO A 206 19.70 0.54 -3.39
N LYS A 207 20.61 1.02 -2.54
CA LYS A 207 20.43 1.04 -1.08
C LYS A 207 19.38 2.09 -0.71
N CYS A 208 18.50 1.76 0.24
CA CYS A 208 17.53 2.73 0.76
C CYS A 208 18.27 3.84 1.50
N GLN A 209 18.24 5.06 0.96
CA GLN A 209 18.69 6.26 1.66
C GLN A 209 17.57 6.79 2.56
N HIS A 210 17.94 7.37 3.70
CA HIS A 210 16.98 7.98 4.65
C HIS A 210 17.00 9.52 4.64
N GLN A 211 17.64 10.10 3.63
CA GLN A 211 17.70 11.53 3.33
C GLN A 211 17.48 11.75 1.82
N CYS A 212 17.43 13.00 1.39
CA CYS A 212 17.47 13.38 -0.02
C CYS A 212 18.93 13.42 -0.52
N VAL A 213 19.14 13.60 -1.83
CA VAL A 213 20.47 13.84 -2.41
C VAL A 213 21.05 15.20 -1.98
N ASP A 214 22.38 15.28 -1.89
CA ASP A 214 23.10 16.47 -1.46
C ASP A 214 22.76 17.70 -2.31
N GLY A 215 22.57 18.84 -1.65
CA GLY A 215 22.14 20.10 -2.27
C GLY A 215 20.62 20.26 -2.42
N TYR A 216 19.82 19.19 -2.31
CA TYR A 216 18.36 19.32 -2.30
C TYR A 216 17.85 19.81 -0.94
N LYS A 217 17.28 21.02 -0.90
CA LYS A 217 17.01 21.76 0.34
C LYS A 217 15.82 21.25 1.17
N VAL A 218 14.88 20.52 0.57
CA VAL A 218 13.66 20.05 1.27
C VAL A 218 13.93 18.69 1.90
N PRO A 219 13.69 18.48 3.21
CA PRO A 219 13.97 17.21 3.87
C PRO A 219 13.01 16.09 3.42
N LEU A 220 13.48 14.84 3.46
CA LEU A 220 12.73 13.64 3.02
C LEU A 220 11.40 13.40 3.78
N SER A 221 11.19 14.05 4.92
CA SER A 221 9.92 14.06 5.65
C SER A 221 8.88 15.01 5.03
N ALA A 222 9.32 16.19 4.56
CA ALA A 222 8.46 17.22 4.00
C ALA A 222 8.15 17.02 2.51
N ASP A 223 9.07 16.43 1.74
CA ASP A 223 8.89 16.20 0.30
C ASP A 223 7.95 15.02 -0.04
N ARG A 224 7.20 14.45 0.92
CA ARG A 224 6.39 13.24 0.72
C ARG A 224 4.97 13.52 0.27
N TYR A 225 4.63 13.00 -0.91
CA TYR A 225 3.29 13.06 -1.50
C TYR A 225 2.57 11.73 -1.26
N PHE A 226 1.39 11.78 -0.65
CA PHE A 226 0.60 10.61 -0.24
C PHE A 226 -0.58 10.37 -1.19
N GLY A 227 -0.88 9.11 -1.47
CA GLY A 227 -2.16 8.71 -2.07
C GLY A 227 -3.25 8.54 -1.02
N GLU A 228 -4.51 8.76 -1.37
CA GLU A 228 -5.63 8.58 -0.43
C GLU A 228 -5.91 7.09 -0.15
N LYS A 229 -6.11 6.29 -1.22
CA LYS A 229 -6.42 4.86 -1.14
C LYS A 229 -5.81 4.07 -2.29
N ALA A 230 -5.47 2.82 -2.02
CA ALA A 230 -4.98 1.85 -3.01
C ALA A 230 -6.09 0.83 -3.31
N TYR A 231 -6.36 0.58 -4.59
CA TYR A 231 -7.47 -0.27 -5.02
C TYR A 231 -7.18 -0.99 -6.35
N THR A 232 -7.97 -2.01 -6.66
CA THR A 232 -7.83 -2.80 -7.89
C THR A 232 -9.11 -2.78 -8.76
N LEU A 233 -8.92 -2.46 -10.04
CA LEU A 233 -9.92 -2.47 -11.11
C LEU A 233 -9.96 -3.86 -11.77
N ARG A 234 -11.11 -4.29 -12.31
CA ARG A 234 -11.27 -5.66 -12.85
C ARG A 234 -11.91 -5.76 -14.24
N THR A 235 -12.86 -4.89 -14.59
CA THR A 235 -13.51 -4.90 -15.91
C THR A 235 -12.91 -3.83 -16.83
N GLU A 236 -13.05 -4.00 -18.15
CA GLU A 236 -12.67 -2.96 -19.13
C GLU A 236 -13.37 -1.63 -18.82
N GLU A 237 -14.68 -1.66 -18.62
CA GLU A 237 -15.52 -0.50 -18.26
C GLU A 237 -15.04 0.19 -16.96
N GLN A 238 -14.67 -0.56 -15.93
CA GLN A 238 -14.08 0.01 -14.70
C GLN A 238 -12.76 0.73 -15.00
N ILE A 239 -11.91 0.15 -15.83
CA ILE A 239 -10.62 0.75 -16.20
C ILE A 239 -10.85 2.02 -17.05
N MET A 240 -11.75 2.00 -18.02
CA MET A 240 -12.07 3.19 -18.82
C MET A 240 -12.68 4.31 -17.96
N ARG A 241 -13.66 4.01 -17.09
CA ARG A 241 -14.26 5.00 -16.18
C ARG A 241 -13.26 5.59 -15.19
N ASP A 242 -12.39 4.76 -14.60
CA ASP A 242 -11.39 5.22 -13.63
C ASP A 242 -10.29 6.07 -14.31
N ILE A 243 -9.87 5.70 -15.53
CA ILE A 243 -8.99 6.55 -16.35
C ILE A 243 -9.68 7.86 -16.72
N TYR A 244 -10.97 7.85 -17.09
CA TYR A 244 -11.72 9.05 -17.44
C TYR A 244 -11.87 10.04 -16.27
N LYS A 245 -12.23 9.54 -15.09
CA LYS A 245 -12.48 10.34 -13.89
C LYS A 245 -11.21 10.75 -13.14
N HIS A 246 -10.18 9.89 -13.12
CA HIS A 246 -9.03 10.02 -12.22
C HIS A 246 -7.66 9.97 -12.91
N GLY A 247 -7.59 9.61 -14.20
CA GLY A 247 -6.36 9.63 -14.98
C GLY A 247 -5.60 8.29 -15.03
N PRO A 248 -4.35 8.27 -15.54
CA PRO A 248 -3.62 7.05 -15.84
C PRO A 248 -3.57 5.98 -14.73
N VAL A 249 -3.64 4.70 -15.12
CA VAL A 249 -3.56 3.53 -14.23
C VAL A 249 -2.32 2.70 -14.54
N VAL A 250 -1.99 1.73 -13.69
CA VAL A 250 -0.99 0.69 -14.00
C VAL A 250 -1.68 -0.63 -14.33
N ALA A 251 -1.21 -1.29 -15.39
CA ALA A 251 -1.56 -2.68 -15.70
C ALA A 251 -0.27 -3.51 -15.85
N SER A 252 -0.42 -4.84 -15.77
CA SER A 252 0.66 -5.79 -16.07
C SER A 252 0.22 -6.77 -17.15
N PHE A 253 1.14 -7.15 -18.03
CA PHE A 253 0.89 -8.07 -19.14
C PHE A 253 2.04 -9.05 -19.34
N ILE A 254 1.80 -10.11 -20.11
CA ILE A 254 2.84 -11.06 -20.51
C ILE A 254 3.51 -10.56 -21.78
N VAL A 255 4.83 -10.34 -21.71
CA VAL A 255 5.67 -10.03 -22.86
C VAL A 255 6.03 -11.34 -23.56
N TYR A 256 5.86 -11.36 -24.87
CA TYR A 256 6.20 -12.48 -25.76
C TYR A 256 7.49 -12.17 -26.54
N GLU A 257 8.14 -13.20 -27.09
CA GLU A 257 9.42 -13.08 -27.81
C GLU A 257 9.39 -12.07 -28.96
N ASP A 258 8.23 -11.86 -29.59
CA ASP A 258 8.02 -10.94 -30.71
C ASP A 258 7.79 -9.47 -30.28
N PHE A 259 7.42 -9.19 -29.03
CA PHE A 259 7.16 -7.83 -28.53
C PHE A 259 8.40 -6.92 -28.54
N PHE A 260 9.60 -7.49 -28.34
CA PHE A 260 10.86 -6.74 -28.41
C PHE A 260 11.18 -6.19 -29.82
N TYR A 261 10.41 -6.59 -30.83
CA TYR A 261 10.51 -6.13 -32.21
C TYR A 261 9.29 -5.32 -32.66
N TYR A 262 8.42 -4.91 -31.74
CA TYR A 262 7.36 -3.95 -32.04
C TYR A 262 7.97 -2.59 -32.36
N THR A 263 7.56 -1.99 -33.49
CA THR A 263 7.98 -0.62 -33.84
C THR A 263 6.80 0.34 -33.98
N THR A 264 5.78 0.02 -34.77
CA THR A 264 4.53 0.81 -34.90
C THR A 264 3.27 -0.06 -35.00
N GLY A 265 2.11 0.57 -34.80
CA GLY A 265 0.79 0.01 -35.07
C GLY A 265 0.17 -0.81 -33.94
N ILE A 266 -0.69 -1.74 -34.35
CA ILE A 266 -1.60 -2.55 -33.53
C ILE A 266 -0.90 -3.84 -33.08
N TYR A 267 -0.10 -3.77 -32.01
CA TYR A 267 0.57 -4.97 -31.47
C TYR A 267 -0.43 -6.07 -31.07
N GLN A 268 -0.21 -7.26 -31.61
CA GLN A 268 -0.84 -8.50 -31.18
C GLN A 268 0.21 -9.60 -31.33
N HIS A 269 0.47 -10.34 -30.24
CA HIS A 269 1.47 -11.42 -30.28
C HIS A 269 1.06 -12.48 -31.32
N HIS A 270 2.04 -13.04 -32.02
CA HIS A 270 1.79 -14.17 -32.92
C HIS A 270 1.40 -15.41 -32.11
N ALA A 271 0.56 -16.28 -32.69
CA ALA A 271 0.12 -17.50 -32.01
C ALA A 271 1.26 -18.50 -31.70
N TRP A 272 2.39 -18.40 -32.42
CA TRP A 272 3.60 -19.19 -32.19
C TRP A 272 4.58 -18.55 -31.21
N ALA A 273 4.38 -17.28 -30.82
CA ALA A 273 5.32 -16.55 -29.98
C ALA A 273 5.32 -17.10 -28.55
N GLN A 274 6.52 -17.23 -27.96
CA GLN A 274 6.69 -17.78 -26.62
C GLN A 274 6.66 -16.68 -25.55
N PRO A 275 6.00 -16.92 -24.39
CA PRO A 275 5.94 -15.96 -23.30
C PRO A 275 7.27 -15.90 -22.54
N VAL A 276 7.87 -14.69 -22.42
CA VAL A 276 9.20 -14.48 -21.83
C VAL A 276 9.13 -14.05 -20.36
N GLY A 277 8.10 -13.29 -19.97
CA GLY A 277 7.93 -12.80 -18.61
C GLY A 277 6.78 -11.81 -18.46
N ALA A 278 6.65 -11.18 -17.30
CA ALA A 278 5.59 -10.23 -17.00
C ALA A 278 6.13 -8.80 -16.82
N HIS A 279 5.47 -7.83 -17.44
CA HIS A 279 5.91 -6.43 -17.51
C HIS A 279 4.79 -5.48 -17.06
N ALA A 280 5.15 -4.35 -16.45
CA ALA A 280 4.20 -3.35 -15.94
C ALA A 280 4.31 -2.03 -16.71
N VAL A 281 3.15 -1.50 -17.08
CA VAL A 281 3.01 -0.32 -17.95
C VAL A 281 1.90 0.60 -17.46
N ARG A 282 1.99 1.87 -17.84
CA ARG A 282 1.01 2.90 -17.49
C ARG A 282 0.00 3.04 -18.62
N ILE A 283 -1.28 2.74 -18.39
CA ILE A 283 -2.34 2.98 -19.38
C ILE A 283 -2.77 4.45 -19.29
N ILE A 284 -2.78 5.15 -20.43
CA ILE A 284 -3.07 6.59 -20.54
C ILE A 284 -4.32 6.90 -21.39
N GLY A 285 -4.97 5.90 -21.98
CA GLY A 285 -6.16 6.10 -22.81
C GLY A 285 -6.56 4.86 -23.61
N TRP A 286 -7.47 5.04 -24.57
CA TRP A 286 -8.02 3.96 -25.41
C TRP A 286 -8.50 4.49 -26.77
N GLY A 287 -8.93 3.57 -27.63
CA GLY A 287 -9.71 3.87 -28.83
C GLY A 287 -10.31 2.63 -29.47
N GLU A 288 -10.94 2.79 -30.64
CA GLU A 288 -11.60 1.68 -31.35
C GLU A 288 -10.87 1.28 -32.65
N GLY A 289 -10.64 2.22 -33.58
CA GLY A 289 -9.85 1.97 -34.81
C GLY A 289 -10.30 0.76 -35.64
N PRO A 290 -9.39 0.05 -36.34
CA PRO A 290 -9.72 -1.22 -36.99
C PRO A 290 -9.61 -2.42 -36.02
N ARG A 291 -9.13 -2.21 -34.79
CA ARG A 291 -9.08 -3.18 -33.68
C ARG A 291 -9.06 -2.45 -32.31
N PRO A 292 -10.07 -2.64 -31.43
CA PRO A 292 -10.24 -1.91 -30.17
C PRO A 292 -9.05 -1.96 -29.22
N TYR A 293 -8.77 -0.89 -28.46
CA TYR A 293 -7.45 -0.73 -27.84
C TYR A 293 -7.24 0.12 -26.59
N TRP A 294 -6.11 -0.11 -25.90
CA TRP A 294 -5.51 0.85 -24.97
C TRP A 294 -4.26 1.53 -25.52
N LEU A 295 -4.11 2.80 -25.17
CA LEU A 295 -2.91 3.61 -25.34
C LEU A 295 -2.07 3.51 -24.06
N ILE A 296 -0.81 3.08 -24.16
CA ILE A 296 0.10 2.90 -23.03
C ILE A 296 1.37 3.78 -23.13
N ALA A 297 1.90 4.11 -21.96
CA ALA A 297 3.26 4.58 -21.76
C ALA A 297 4.11 3.41 -21.21
N ASN A 298 5.16 3.05 -21.94
CA ASN A 298 6.14 2.05 -21.52
C ASN A 298 7.26 2.71 -20.66
N SER A 299 8.20 1.91 -20.15
CA SER A 299 9.33 2.33 -19.33
C SER A 299 10.70 2.04 -19.99
N TRP A 300 10.73 1.88 -21.31
CA TRP A 300 11.92 1.56 -22.12
C TRP A 300 12.36 2.76 -22.96
N SER A 301 12.64 3.86 -22.26
CA SER A 301 13.09 5.14 -22.82
C SER A 301 12.16 5.79 -23.86
N LYS A 302 12.64 6.88 -24.46
CA LYS A 302 11.98 7.60 -25.57
C LYS A 302 12.22 6.93 -26.94
N THR A 303 12.98 5.83 -26.99
CA THR A 303 13.45 5.17 -28.23
C THR A 303 12.62 3.97 -28.68
N PHE A 304 11.90 3.29 -27.77
CA PHE A 304 11.01 2.15 -28.09
C PHE A 304 9.55 2.59 -28.38
N GLY A 305 8.90 2.04 -29.41
CA GLY A 305 7.50 2.34 -29.78
C GLY A 305 7.29 3.53 -30.75
N GLU A 306 6.13 4.18 -30.73
CA GLU A 306 5.73 5.18 -31.76
C GLU A 306 6.01 6.64 -31.39
N LYS A 307 6.54 7.43 -32.33
CA LYS A 307 6.63 8.91 -32.21
C LYS A 307 5.23 9.52 -32.35
N VAL A 308 4.54 9.77 -31.24
CA VAL A 308 3.18 10.33 -31.27
C VAL A 308 3.22 11.84 -31.50
N PHE A 309 2.92 12.26 -32.73
CA PHE A 309 2.57 13.64 -33.06
C PHE A 309 1.11 13.97 -32.66
N PRO A 310 0.68 15.26 -32.66
CA PRO A 310 -0.57 15.67 -32.02
C PRO A 310 -1.89 15.09 -32.57
N GLN A 311 -1.91 14.50 -33.78
CA GLN A 311 -3.15 14.14 -34.49
C GLN A 311 -3.24 12.65 -34.91
N THR A 312 -4.24 11.97 -34.31
CA THR A 312 -5.06 10.87 -34.89
C THR A 312 -4.45 9.44 -35.05
N ILE A 313 -5.34 8.44 -35.22
CA ILE A 313 -5.13 7.06 -35.77
C ILE A 313 -4.52 5.97 -34.85
N TYR A 314 -5.35 5.31 -34.00
CA TYR A 314 -5.58 3.83 -33.80
C TYR A 314 -4.60 2.76 -33.19
N GLY A 315 -5.15 1.79 -32.40
CA GLY A 315 -4.73 0.35 -32.19
C GLY A 315 -4.22 -0.14 -30.80
N PRO A 316 -4.17 -1.45 -30.32
CA PRO A 316 -4.75 -2.83 -30.61
C PRO A 316 -5.44 -3.67 -29.45
N CYS A 317 -5.76 -5.00 -29.61
CA CYS A 317 -6.53 -5.95 -28.72
C CYS A 317 -5.78 -7.01 -27.80
N PHE A 318 -6.35 -7.42 -26.63
CA PHE A 318 -5.71 -8.15 -25.47
C PHE A 318 -6.50 -9.37 -24.91
N ALA A 319 -6.30 -9.72 -23.64
CA ALA A 319 -7.28 -10.37 -22.76
C ALA A 319 -7.10 -9.87 -21.30
N THR A 320 -8.17 -9.34 -20.70
CA THR A 320 -8.43 -9.51 -19.26
C THR A 320 -9.22 -10.81 -19.08
N ASP A 321 -9.15 -11.45 -17.90
CA ASP A 321 -9.97 -12.64 -17.59
C ASP A 321 -11.45 -12.29 -17.29
N VAL A 322 -12.01 -11.28 -17.99
CA VAL A 322 -13.37 -10.77 -17.80
C VAL A 322 -14.01 -10.37 -19.13
N GLY A 323 -14.76 -11.30 -19.73
CA GLY A 323 -15.87 -10.95 -20.64
C GLY A 323 -15.59 -10.67 -22.12
N LYS A 324 -15.32 -11.73 -22.91
CA LYS A 324 -15.59 -11.91 -24.37
C LYS A 324 -15.21 -10.84 -25.43
N GLN A 325 -14.75 -9.62 -25.10
CA GLN A 325 -14.11 -8.66 -26.02
C GLN A 325 -12.76 -8.17 -25.45
N ARG A 326 -11.92 -7.47 -26.24
CA ARG A 326 -10.45 -7.46 -26.07
C ARG A 326 -9.75 -6.13 -26.49
N LYS A 327 -9.02 -5.44 -25.59
CA LYS A 327 -8.23 -4.16 -25.80
C LYS A 327 -6.83 -4.16 -25.12
N CYS A 328 -5.72 -3.73 -25.75
CA CYS A 328 -4.28 -4.00 -25.40
C CYS A 328 -3.31 -2.81 -25.18
N ILE A 329 -2.51 -2.48 -26.20
CA ILE A 329 -1.12 -2.05 -26.07
C ILE A 329 -0.66 -1.36 -27.37
N ARG A 330 -0.83 -0.05 -27.46
CA ARG A 330 -0.08 0.81 -28.38
C ARG A 330 0.80 1.75 -27.58
N ILE A 331 2.05 1.93 -28.03
CA ILE A 331 3.10 2.50 -27.19
C ILE A 331 3.43 3.93 -27.60
N ALA A 332 3.07 4.88 -26.74
CA ALA A 332 3.28 6.30 -26.97
C ALA A 332 4.68 6.78 -26.52
N LYS A 333 5.45 7.41 -27.42
CA LYS A 333 6.59 8.28 -27.09
C LYS A 333 6.14 9.72 -26.80
N PRO A 334 7.01 10.58 -26.22
CA PRO A 334 6.72 12.00 -26.02
C PRO A 334 6.74 12.81 -27.32
N VAL A 335 6.08 13.97 -27.30
CA VAL A 335 6.31 15.07 -28.26
C VAL A 335 7.62 15.78 -27.89
N SER A 336 8.44 16.13 -28.88
CA SER A 336 9.79 16.69 -28.71
C SER A 336 9.85 18.18 -28.35
N SER A 337 9.10 18.61 -27.32
CA SER A 337 9.01 20.01 -26.89
C SER A 337 9.07 20.25 -25.37
N LEU A 338 9.25 19.19 -24.57
CA LEU A 338 9.52 19.32 -23.13
C LEU A 338 11.01 19.55 -22.91
N ASN A 339 11.41 20.81 -22.73
CA ASN A 339 12.76 21.17 -22.27
C ASN A 339 12.86 20.90 -20.76
N GLU A 340 13.77 20.02 -20.33
CA GLU A 340 13.67 19.35 -19.03
C GLU A 340 13.96 20.29 -17.83
N ASP A 341 14.68 21.38 -18.08
CA ASP A 341 15.00 22.45 -17.12
C ASP A 341 13.84 23.40 -16.81
N LYS A 342 12.76 23.43 -17.62
CA LYS A 342 11.63 24.38 -17.46
C LYS A 342 10.40 23.81 -16.76
N LEU A 343 10.56 22.73 -16.00
CA LEU A 343 9.55 22.27 -15.04
C LEU A 343 9.76 23.00 -13.70
N GLU A 344 9.15 24.18 -13.60
CA GLU A 344 9.22 25.07 -12.43
C GLU A 344 8.75 24.40 -11.13
N ILE A 345 9.35 24.84 -10.02
CA ILE A 345 8.97 24.42 -8.66
C ILE A 345 7.79 25.30 -8.23
N CYS A 346 6.63 24.69 -7.94
CA CYS A 346 5.54 25.39 -7.27
C CYS A 346 5.90 25.56 -5.80
N ASP A 347 6.16 26.79 -5.37
CA ASP A 347 6.35 27.12 -3.96
C ASP A 347 5.05 26.90 -3.17
N PHE A 348 5.16 26.54 -1.89
CA PHE A 348 4.05 26.07 -1.06
C PHE A 348 3.37 27.19 -0.24
N THR A 349 3.78 28.44 -0.44
CA THR A 349 3.44 29.63 0.36
C THR A 349 2.05 30.24 0.06
N ALA A 350 1.00 29.43 -0.14
CA ALA A 350 -0.39 29.91 -0.24
C ALA A 350 -1.45 28.86 0.18
N LEU A 351 -2.47 29.31 0.93
CA LEU A 351 -3.63 28.52 1.44
C LEU A 351 -4.76 28.41 0.37
N PRO A 352 -6.06 28.21 0.65
CA PRO A 352 -6.77 27.57 1.80
C PRO A 352 -7.68 26.37 1.38
N PHE A 353 -8.49 25.87 2.33
CA PHE A 353 -9.47 24.77 2.19
C PHE A 353 -10.92 25.23 1.95
N SER A 354 -11.74 24.36 1.32
CA SER A 354 -13.19 24.17 1.56
C SER A 354 -13.49 22.68 1.25
N THR A 355 -14.28 21.87 1.98
CA THR A 355 -15.68 21.96 2.48
C THR A 355 -16.72 22.07 1.36
N ALA A 356 -17.83 21.32 1.34
CA ALA A 356 -18.23 20.10 2.10
C ALA A 356 -19.37 19.37 1.34
N GLY A 357 -19.83 18.21 1.83
CA GLY A 357 -21.05 17.55 1.33
C GLY A 357 -21.19 16.07 1.72
N ALA A 358 -22.15 15.75 2.57
CA ALA A 358 -22.47 14.38 3.01
C ALA A 358 -23.97 14.11 2.87
N PHE A 359 -24.36 12.84 2.75
CA PHE A 359 -25.75 12.39 2.87
C PHE A 359 -25.82 11.01 3.55
N THR A 360 -26.93 10.79 4.26
CA THR A 360 -27.32 9.57 4.99
C THR A 360 -28.06 8.60 4.04
N ASP A 361 -28.59 7.43 4.42
CA ASP A 361 -28.97 6.91 5.75
C ASP A 361 -29.04 5.37 5.85
N SER A 362 -29.32 4.89 7.07
CA SER A 362 -29.95 3.62 7.50
C SER A 362 -30.23 2.51 6.46
N SER A 363 -29.91 1.26 6.76
CA SER A 363 -30.74 0.44 7.67
C SER A 363 -30.08 -0.91 8.00
N ALA A 364 -30.44 -1.53 9.12
CA ALA A 364 -29.90 -2.81 9.57
C ALA A 364 -31.01 -3.86 9.75
N GLY A 365 -30.71 -5.12 9.42
CA GLY A 365 -31.58 -6.27 9.64
C GLY A 365 -30.78 -7.46 10.14
N GLN A 366 -31.04 -7.90 11.38
CA GLN A 366 -30.49 -9.14 11.93
C GLN A 366 -31.28 -10.34 11.44
N LEU A 367 -30.61 -11.48 11.28
CA LEU A 367 -31.22 -12.82 11.36
C LEU A 367 -30.12 -13.82 11.75
N GLU A 368 -30.14 -14.27 13.01
CA GLU A 368 -29.34 -15.43 13.43
C GLU A 368 -30.11 -16.72 13.09
N GLY A 369 -29.37 -17.75 12.66
CA GLY A 369 -29.92 -19.07 12.35
C GLY A 369 -28.91 -20.15 12.72
N ASP A 370 -29.20 -20.88 13.80
CA ASP A 370 -28.34 -21.94 14.32
C ASP A 370 -28.49 -23.24 13.51
N LEU A 371 -27.36 -23.86 13.15
CA LEU A 371 -27.30 -25.22 12.63
C LEU A 371 -26.07 -25.92 13.19
N THR A 372 -26.29 -27.11 13.75
CA THR A 372 -25.30 -27.86 14.52
C THR A 372 -24.87 -29.13 13.79
N GLU A 373 -23.56 -29.29 13.54
CA GLU A 373 -23.00 -30.55 13.03
C GLU A 373 -21.92 -31.16 13.94
N THR A 374 -22.24 -32.38 14.37
CA THR A 374 -21.40 -33.58 14.54
C THR A 374 -19.86 -33.46 14.57
N LYS A 375 -19.25 -34.14 15.56
CA LYS A 375 -17.79 -34.19 15.78
C LYS A 375 -17.16 -35.47 15.22
N GLU A 376 -16.43 -35.39 14.10
CA GLU A 376 -15.46 -36.42 13.71
C GLU A 376 -14.02 -36.09 14.17
N LYS A 377 -13.25 -37.14 14.52
CA LYS A 377 -11.92 -37.01 15.15
C LYS A 377 -10.77 -37.05 14.13
N VAL A 378 -10.66 -36.04 13.29
CA VAL A 378 -9.47 -35.87 12.43
C VAL A 378 -8.22 -35.54 13.27
N LYS A 379 -7.05 -36.07 12.87
CA LYS A 379 -5.77 -35.88 13.58
C LYS A 379 -5.46 -34.39 13.76
N ARG A 380 -5.20 -33.96 15.01
CA ARG A 380 -4.94 -32.55 15.34
C ARG A 380 -3.75 -31.99 14.53
N PRO A 381 -3.92 -30.94 13.72
CA PRO A 381 -2.78 -30.19 13.21
C PRO A 381 -1.98 -29.59 14.37
N ARG A 382 -0.68 -29.32 14.14
CA ARG A 382 0.14 -28.55 15.10
C ARG A 382 -0.59 -27.24 15.38
N LYS A 383 -0.85 -26.93 16.66
CA LYS A 383 -1.54 -25.69 17.05
C LYS A 383 -0.84 -24.50 16.38
N PRO A 384 -1.57 -23.59 15.71
CA PRO A 384 -0.95 -22.38 15.18
C PRO A 384 -0.29 -21.64 16.34
N ILE A 385 0.93 -21.15 16.11
CA ILE A 385 1.64 -20.31 17.08
C ILE A 385 0.75 -19.09 17.30
N LYS A 386 0.21 -18.92 18.51
CA LYS A 386 -0.51 -17.69 18.87
C LYS A 386 0.50 -16.54 18.77
N LYS A 387 0.40 -15.76 17.69
CA LYS A 387 1.04 -14.45 17.59
C LYS A 387 0.62 -13.66 18.83
N GLN A 388 1.58 -13.19 19.60
CA GLN A 388 1.31 -12.25 20.68
C GLN A 388 0.99 -10.89 20.05
N PRO A 389 0.01 -10.13 20.56
CA PRO A 389 -0.16 -8.74 20.18
C PRO A 389 1.14 -7.97 20.47
N ASN A 390 1.45 -6.99 19.63
CA ASN A 390 2.63 -6.14 19.78
C ASN A 390 2.25 -4.72 20.24
N TYR A 391 1.02 -4.30 19.95
CA TYR A 391 0.46 -2.99 20.25
C TYR A 391 -0.96 -3.14 20.80
N PHE A 392 -1.40 -2.16 21.57
CA PHE A 392 -2.76 -2.04 22.06
C PHE A 392 -3.17 -0.56 22.14
N ILE A 393 -4.46 -0.30 22.26
CA ILE A 393 -5.03 1.03 22.42
C ILE A 393 -5.62 1.13 23.82
N ALA A 394 -5.29 2.21 24.53
CA ALA A 394 -5.68 2.44 25.91
C ALA A 394 -5.75 3.95 26.22
N PHE A 395 -6.17 4.31 27.42
CA PHE A 395 -5.87 5.60 28.03
C PHE A 395 -5.19 5.39 29.39
N ARG A 396 -4.43 6.39 29.85
CA ARG A 396 -3.79 6.39 31.17
C ARG A 396 -4.78 6.84 32.24
N ILE A 397 -4.79 6.18 33.40
CA ILE A 397 -5.47 6.68 34.61
C ILE A 397 -4.56 7.71 35.28
N LYS A 398 -5.11 8.89 35.60
CA LYS A 398 -4.40 9.99 36.27
C LYS A 398 -5.03 10.35 37.62
N ASN A 399 -6.28 9.96 37.91
CA ASN A 399 -6.91 10.29 39.18
C ASN A 399 -6.26 9.50 40.33
N GLN A 400 -5.48 10.22 41.13
CA GLN A 400 -4.78 9.73 42.32
C GLN A 400 -5.67 8.93 43.28
N THR A 401 -6.96 9.28 43.42
CA THR A 401 -7.91 8.53 44.26
C THR A 401 -8.12 7.08 43.77
N ILE A 402 -8.12 6.89 42.45
CA ILE A 402 -8.23 5.56 41.83
C ILE A 402 -6.92 4.80 42.07
N LEU A 403 -5.77 5.46 41.88
CA LEU A 403 -4.45 4.87 42.07
C LEU A 403 -4.27 4.36 43.52
N GLU A 404 -4.53 5.21 44.51
CA GLU A 404 -4.43 4.88 45.94
C GLU A 404 -5.40 3.77 46.37
N ARG A 405 -6.62 3.73 45.80
CA ARG A 405 -7.60 2.67 46.11
C ARG A 405 -7.27 1.35 45.40
N LEU A 406 -6.66 1.39 44.22
CA LEU A 406 -6.10 0.19 43.57
C LEU A 406 -4.92 -0.35 44.36
N GLU A 407 -3.98 0.51 44.76
CA GLU A 407 -2.84 0.15 45.60
C GLU A 407 -3.34 -0.44 46.92
N ALA A 408 -4.29 0.19 47.62
CA ALA A 408 -4.88 -0.35 48.85
C ALA A 408 -5.47 -1.77 48.68
N VAL A 409 -6.04 -2.12 47.52
CA VAL A 409 -6.47 -3.51 47.23
C VAL A 409 -5.26 -4.43 47.00
N GLN A 410 -4.27 -4.03 46.19
CA GLN A 410 -3.04 -4.81 45.96
C GLN A 410 -2.26 -5.07 47.26
N ASP A 411 -2.27 -4.08 48.15
CA ASP A 411 -1.59 -4.06 49.42
C ASP A 411 -2.37 -4.86 50.48
N CYS A 412 -3.71 -4.80 50.48
CA CYS A 412 -4.58 -5.71 51.25
C CYS A 412 -4.32 -7.19 50.89
N VAL A 413 -4.20 -7.52 49.59
CA VAL A 413 -3.79 -8.87 49.15
C VAL A 413 -2.40 -9.20 49.69
N THR A 414 -1.42 -8.31 49.45
CA THR A 414 0.00 -8.54 49.76
C THR A 414 0.25 -8.70 51.27
N LYS A 415 -0.44 -7.93 52.11
CA LYS A 415 -0.36 -8.00 53.58
C LYS A 415 -1.12 -9.21 54.15
N LYS A 416 -2.25 -9.63 53.57
CA LYS A 416 -3.00 -10.81 54.05
C LYS A 416 -2.19 -12.12 53.94
N GLN A 417 -1.27 -12.26 52.97
CA GLN A 417 -0.35 -13.40 52.73
C GLN A 417 -0.92 -14.84 52.63
N CYS A 418 -2.15 -15.11 53.07
CA CYS A 418 -2.73 -16.46 53.15
C CYS A 418 -3.00 -17.13 51.79
N TYR A 419 -3.01 -16.39 50.68
CA TYR A 419 -3.46 -16.92 49.40
C TYR A 419 -2.30 -17.50 48.58
N ALA A 420 -2.33 -18.83 48.39
CA ALA A 420 -1.31 -19.56 47.61
C ALA A 420 -1.15 -19.08 46.14
N TRP A 421 -2.12 -18.34 45.60
CA TRP A 421 -2.05 -17.74 44.27
C TRP A 421 -1.17 -16.48 44.20
N MET A 422 -0.96 -15.76 45.31
CA MET A 422 -0.17 -14.51 45.38
C MET A 422 1.27 -14.67 44.88
N LYS A 423 1.92 -15.80 45.19
CA LYS A 423 3.31 -16.12 44.77
C LYS A 423 3.49 -16.20 43.25
N TYR A 424 2.40 -16.14 42.49
CA TYR A 424 2.36 -16.19 41.03
C TYR A 424 1.63 -14.98 40.42
N THR A 425 1.32 -13.97 41.23
CA THR A 425 0.63 -12.74 40.81
C THR A 425 1.63 -11.70 40.34
N VAL A 426 1.31 -11.03 39.23
CA VAL A 426 1.83 -9.69 38.92
C VAL A 426 0.72 -8.70 39.24
N TYR A 427 1.02 -7.78 40.14
CA TYR A 427 0.24 -6.56 40.35
C TYR A 427 0.58 -5.57 39.25
N MET A 428 -0.42 -4.83 38.76
CA MET A 428 -0.18 -3.79 37.76
C MET A 428 0.26 -2.52 38.47
N SER A 429 1.52 -2.13 38.32
CA SER A 429 2.10 -0.90 38.87
C SER A 429 2.15 0.25 37.84
N LYS A 430 1.32 0.16 36.79
CA LYS A 430 1.12 1.15 35.72
C LYS A 430 -0.28 1.01 35.13
N GLU A 431 -0.96 2.13 35.00
CA GLU A 431 -2.42 2.16 34.93
C GLU A 431 -2.91 2.58 33.54
N SER A 432 -2.85 1.62 32.60
CA SER A 432 -3.46 1.75 31.28
C SER A 432 -4.80 1.01 31.22
N PHE A 433 -5.88 1.71 30.88
CA PHE A 433 -7.20 1.10 30.67
C PHE A 433 -7.36 0.61 29.22
N LEU A 434 -7.53 -0.70 29.04
CA LEU A 434 -7.47 -1.34 27.71
C LEU A 434 -8.77 -1.18 26.89
N LEU A 435 -8.67 -0.60 25.69
CA LEU A 435 -9.75 -0.56 24.69
C LEU A 435 -9.65 -1.71 23.66
N ILE A 436 -8.49 -1.89 23.03
CA ILE A 436 -8.30 -2.81 21.88
C ILE A 436 -6.89 -3.42 21.89
N GLN A 437 -6.78 -4.73 21.65
CA GLN A 437 -5.50 -5.42 21.38
C GLN A 437 -5.31 -5.68 19.87
N LEU A 438 -4.09 -5.43 19.35
CA LEU A 438 -3.78 -5.45 17.92
C LEU A 438 -2.87 -6.63 17.51
N ASN A 439 -3.35 -7.49 16.63
CA ASN A 439 -2.64 -8.66 16.10
C ASN A 439 -1.76 -8.30 14.88
N SER A 440 -0.82 -7.37 15.06
CA SER A 440 0.08 -6.94 13.99
C SER A 440 1.32 -7.84 13.89
N ALA A 441 1.69 -8.18 12.65
CA ALA A 441 3.10 -8.45 12.35
C ALA A 441 3.90 -7.13 12.45
N TRP A 442 5.22 -7.23 12.63
CA TRP A 442 6.13 -6.12 12.94
C TRP A 442 6.05 -4.90 12.00
N LEU A 443 5.49 -5.03 10.79
CA LEU A 443 5.42 -3.98 9.78
C LEU A 443 4.36 -2.88 9.99
N ILE A 444 3.33 -3.08 10.83
CA ILE A 444 2.12 -2.22 10.81
C ILE A 444 2.09 -1.18 11.94
N PHE A 445 3.13 -0.36 12.04
CA PHE A 445 3.13 0.85 12.89
C PHE A 445 2.35 1.99 12.24
N HIS A 446 2.66 2.31 10.97
CA HIS A 446 2.16 3.51 10.30
C HIS A 446 0.67 3.44 9.95
N SER A 447 0.16 2.26 9.52
CA SER A 447 -1.27 2.09 9.30
C SER A 447 -2.06 2.10 10.62
N ALA A 448 -1.47 1.69 11.75
CA ALA A 448 -2.10 1.81 13.08
C ALA A 448 -2.21 3.28 13.51
N ARG A 449 -1.14 4.07 13.35
CA ARG A 449 -1.18 5.53 13.54
C ARG A 449 -2.22 6.20 12.61
N SER A 450 -2.23 5.84 11.33
CA SER A 450 -3.18 6.40 10.35
C SER A 450 -4.63 6.05 10.66
N ALA A 451 -4.91 4.81 11.09
CA ALA A 451 -6.25 4.39 11.51
C ALA A 451 -6.69 5.08 12.81
N LEU A 452 -5.77 5.33 13.74
CA LEU A 452 -6.05 6.07 14.97
C LEU A 452 -6.38 7.54 14.66
N HIS A 453 -5.62 8.22 13.78
CA HIS A 453 -5.97 9.57 13.30
C HIS A 453 -7.27 9.61 12.48
N LYS A 454 -7.60 8.56 11.70
CA LYS A 454 -8.90 8.47 11.01
C LYS A 454 -10.04 8.40 12.03
N ALA A 455 -9.94 7.50 13.01
CA ALA A 455 -10.93 7.41 14.09
C ALA A 455 -11.02 8.73 14.86
N ALA A 456 -9.89 9.41 15.12
CA ALA A 456 -9.87 10.73 15.77
C ALA A 456 -10.70 11.78 15.03
N LYS A 457 -10.66 11.77 13.69
CA LYS A 457 -11.48 12.69 12.90
C LYS A 457 -12.97 12.35 12.99
N GLU A 458 -13.35 11.07 12.95
CA GLU A 458 -14.75 10.65 13.19
C GLU A 458 -15.20 10.96 14.64
N MET A 459 -14.27 10.97 15.59
CA MET A 459 -14.49 11.29 17.00
C MET A 459 -14.64 12.81 17.26
N ALA A 460 -13.86 13.66 16.60
CA ALA A 460 -13.81 15.10 16.84
C ALA A 460 -15.10 15.87 16.47
N GLU A 461 -16.03 15.24 15.73
CA GLU A 461 -17.32 15.81 15.36
C GLU A 461 -18.38 15.71 16.48
N ARG A 462 -18.00 15.29 17.70
CA ARG A 462 -18.91 15.05 18.85
C ARG A 462 -18.32 15.50 20.18
N ASP A 463 -19.18 15.81 21.15
CA ASP A 463 -18.77 15.91 22.55
C ASP A 463 -18.38 14.53 23.10
N LEU A 464 -17.08 14.29 23.22
CA LEU A 464 -16.51 13.10 23.84
C LEU A 464 -15.95 13.35 25.24
N SER A 465 -16.55 14.28 25.98
CA SER A 465 -16.44 14.29 27.44
C SER A 465 -16.81 12.90 27.99
N ILE A 466 -15.80 12.18 28.49
CA ILE A 466 -15.93 10.81 29.01
C ILE A 466 -15.42 10.82 30.44
N SER A 467 -16.34 10.56 31.36
CA SER A 467 -16.11 10.53 32.81
C SER A 467 -16.45 9.14 33.32
N LEU A 468 -15.44 8.28 33.47
CA LEU A 468 -15.60 6.85 33.75
C LEU A 468 -15.48 6.59 35.25
N GLU A 469 -16.59 6.19 35.85
CA GLU A 469 -16.65 5.75 37.24
C GLU A 469 -16.23 4.28 37.37
N PHE A 470 -15.37 4.00 38.35
CA PHE A 470 -14.90 2.66 38.68
C PHE A 470 -15.49 2.22 40.03
N GLN A 471 -16.29 1.15 40.04
CA GLN A 471 -16.98 0.68 41.24
C GLN A 471 -17.06 -0.85 41.36
N GLY A 472 -16.49 -1.35 42.46
CA GLY A 472 -16.44 -2.75 42.84
C GLY A 472 -15.51 -3.62 42.00
N LEU A 473 -15.37 -4.87 42.40
CA LEU A 473 -14.40 -5.82 41.85
C LEU A 473 -15.06 -6.89 40.96
N GLY A 474 -14.31 -7.34 39.95
CA GLY A 474 -14.67 -8.41 39.02
C GLY A 474 -13.48 -9.33 38.72
N SER A 475 -13.76 -10.52 38.17
CA SER A 475 -12.72 -11.54 37.90
C SER A 475 -12.92 -12.27 36.56
N PHE A 476 -11.94 -12.22 35.66
CA PHE A 476 -11.97 -13.00 34.42
C PHE A 476 -11.45 -14.42 34.68
N SER A 477 -12.36 -15.39 34.68
CA SER A 477 -12.07 -16.83 34.85
C SER A 477 -11.27 -17.19 36.11
N GLY A 478 -11.21 -16.32 37.13
CA GLY A 478 -10.35 -16.49 38.31
C GLY A 478 -8.85 -16.24 38.05
N HIS A 479 -8.48 -15.56 36.96
CA HIS A 479 -7.09 -15.36 36.53
C HIS A 479 -6.66 -13.89 36.45
N VAL A 480 -7.61 -12.95 36.38
CA VAL A 480 -7.39 -11.49 36.38
C VAL A 480 -8.43 -10.88 37.31
N LEU A 481 -7.98 -10.11 38.31
CA LEU A 481 -8.82 -9.26 39.16
C LEU A 481 -8.85 -7.85 38.54
N PHE A 482 -10.01 -7.23 38.48
CA PHE A 482 -10.19 -5.90 37.89
C PHE A 482 -11.25 -5.06 38.63
N ALA A 483 -11.09 -3.73 38.61
CA ALA A 483 -12.16 -2.81 39.00
C ALA A 483 -13.17 -2.68 37.85
N ARG A 484 -14.46 -2.80 38.16
CA ARG A 484 -15.56 -2.74 37.18
C ARG A 484 -15.85 -1.28 36.84
N VAL A 485 -16.26 -1.00 35.60
CA VAL A 485 -16.71 0.33 35.18
C VAL A 485 -18.23 0.42 35.27
N ALA A 486 -18.75 1.56 35.76
CA ALA A 486 -20.18 1.84 35.78
C ALA A 486 -20.77 1.88 34.37
N LYS A 487 -21.96 1.30 34.17
CA LYS A 487 -22.67 1.29 32.88
C LYS A 487 -23.53 2.53 32.72
N ASN A 488 -22.89 3.67 32.53
CA ASN A 488 -23.51 4.99 32.34
C ASN A 488 -23.27 5.52 30.91
N ASP A 489 -23.66 6.77 30.62
CA ASP A 489 -23.50 7.36 29.29
C ASP A 489 -22.02 7.47 28.86
N SER A 490 -21.08 7.69 29.78
CA SER A 490 -19.64 7.63 29.48
C SER A 490 -19.20 6.25 28.99
N PHE A 491 -19.80 5.17 29.51
CA PHE A 491 -19.57 3.80 29.04
C PHE A 491 -20.14 3.57 27.64
N ALA A 492 -21.27 4.19 27.30
CA ALA A 492 -21.83 4.19 25.95
C ALA A 492 -20.96 4.99 24.96
N LYS A 493 -20.47 6.18 25.36
CA LYS A 493 -19.48 6.94 24.59
C LYS A 493 -18.19 6.12 24.35
N LEU A 494 -17.70 5.42 25.38
CA LEU A 494 -16.52 4.54 25.30
C LEU A 494 -16.72 3.34 24.35
N LEU A 495 -17.92 2.72 24.36
CA LEU A 495 -18.31 1.68 23.40
C LEU A 495 -18.23 2.20 21.96
N TRP A 496 -18.84 3.36 21.69
CA TRP A 496 -18.86 3.98 20.37
C TRP A 496 -17.45 4.39 19.89
N ILE A 497 -16.60 4.92 20.77
CA ILE A 497 -15.17 5.16 20.50
C ILE A 497 -14.48 3.89 20.04
N ARG A 498 -14.71 2.76 20.73
CA ARG A 498 -14.16 1.46 20.31
C ARG A 498 -14.67 1.08 18.92
N GLU A 499 -15.93 1.33 18.58
CA GLU A 499 -16.47 1.00 17.25
C GLU A 499 -15.81 1.82 16.13
N CYS A 500 -15.63 3.13 16.30
CA CYS A 500 -14.87 3.98 15.37
C CYS A 500 -13.42 3.51 15.20
N LEU A 501 -12.77 3.06 16.28
CA LEU A 501 -11.43 2.46 16.23
C LEU A 501 -11.45 1.08 15.53
N VAL A 502 -12.36 0.18 15.90
CA VAL A 502 -12.49 -1.17 15.29
C VAL A 502 -12.71 -1.07 13.78
N LYS A 503 -13.60 -0.17 13.35
CA LYS A 503 -13.84 0.18 11.94
C LYS A 503 -12.55 0.68 11.27
N SER A 504 -11.97 1.77 11.77
CA SER A 504 -10.79 2.41 11.15
C SER A 504 -9.57 1.47 11.08
N PHE A 505 -9.40 0.57 12.05
CA PHE A 505 -8.32 -0.42 12.04
C PHE A 505 -8.61 -1.61 11.11
N ARG A 506 -9.87 -2.05 10.98
CA ARG A 506 -10.28 -3.06 10.00
C ARG A 506 -10.16 -2.53 8.56
N ASP A 507 -10.49 -1.26 8.31
CA ASP A 507 -10.35 -0.59 7.00
C ASP A 507 -8.92 -0.65 6.45
N VAL A 508 -7.90 -0.53 7.33
CA VAL A 508 -6.48 -0.63 6.95
C VAL A 508 -5.91 -2.07 7.07
N GLY A 509 -6.77 -3.07 7.24
CA GLY A 509 -6.40 -4.49 7.28
C GLY A 509 -5.75 -4.98 8.58
N ILE A 510 -5.88 -4.25 9.70
CA ILE A 510 -5.34 -4.70 10.99
C ILE A 510 -6.30 -5.69 11.66
N SER A 511 -5.82 -6.92 11.87
CA SER A 511 -6.51 -7.92 12.68
C SER A 511 -6.47 -7.54 14.16
N LEU A 512 -7.61 -7.63 14.83
CA LEU A 512 -7.77 -7.46 16.27
C LEU A 512 -7.75 -8.84 16.95
N THR A 513 -7.39 -8.94 18.25
CA THR A 513 -7.46 -10.24 18.97
C THR A 513 -8.69 -10.45 19.84
N ASP A 514 -9.42 -9.39 20.17
CA ASP A 514 -10.62 -9.43 21.02
C ASP A 514 -11.83 -8.87 20.26
N ASP A 515 -12.66 -9.74 19.68
CA ASP A 515 -13.95 -9.33 19.11
C ASP A 515 -14.94 -8.92 20.22
N ASN A 516 -15.00 -9.68 21.31
CA ASN A 516 -15.76 -9.30 22.50
C ASN A 516 -15.05 -8.17 23.26
N PHE A 517 -15.75 -7.06 23.50
CA PHE A 517 -15.25 -6.01 24.38
C PHE A 517 -15.44 -6.41 25.85
N SER A 518 -14.43 -6.16 26.68
CA SER A 518 -14.53 -6.28 28.13
C SER A 518 -13.61 -5.23 28.76
N PRO A 519 -14.02 -3.95 28.74
CA PRO A 519 -13.21 -2.83 29.21
C PRO A 519 -13.03 -2.92 30.73
N HIS A 520 -11.77 -2.91 31.21
CA HIS A 520 -11.47 -3.18 32.61
C HIS A 520 -10.13 -2.55 33.07
N LEU A 521 -10.10 -2.14 34.35
CA LEU A 521 -8.89 -1.66 35.01
C LEU A 521 -8.29 -2.80 35.84
N THR A 522 -7.18 -3.39 35.37
CA THR A 522 -6.59 -4.59 35.99
C THR A 522 -5.93 -4.25 37.32
N VAL A 523 -6.39 -4.87 38.41
CA VAL A 523 -5.76 -4.80 39.73
C VAL A 523 -4.60 -5.79 39.82
N ALA A 524 -4.84 -7.05 39.42
CA ALA A 524 -3.89 -8.16 39.62
C ALA A 524 -4.08 -9.28 38.59
N LYS A 525 -3.01 -9.99 38.23
CA LYS A 525 -3.01 -11.00 37.17
C LYS A 525 -2.12 -12.21 37.48
N LEU A 526 -2.66 -13.42 37.34
CA LEU A 526 -1.89 -14.66 37.52
C LEU A 526 -0.97 -14.93 36.32
N THR A 527 0.30 -15.21 36.61
CA THR A 527 1.35 -15.50 35.62
C THR A 527 1.36 -16.97 35.19
N TYR A 528 2.19 -17.30 34.19
CA TYR A 528 2.23 -18.62 33.59
C TYR A 528 3.12 -19.60 34.39
N VAL A 529 2.52 -20.31 35.34
CA VAL A 529 3.18 -21.48 35.97
C VAL A 529 3.33 -22.60 34.93
N SER A 530 4.54 -23.17 34.83
CA SER A 530 4.92 -24.14 33.78
C SER A 530 4.37 -25.56 33.99
N LYS A 531 3.98 -25.93 35.23
CA LYS A 531 3.46 -27.27 35.57
C LYS A 531 1.95 -27.38 35.32
N LYS A 532 1.53 -28.49 34.69
CA LYS A 532 0.18 -28.71 34.14
C LYS A 532 -0.94 -28.71 35.18
N GLU A 533 -0.62 -29.11 36.41
CA GLU A 533 -1.56 -29.29 37.52
C GLU A 533 -1.93 -27.95 38.18
N ALA A 534 -0.97 -27.02 38.30
CA ALA A 534 -1.14 -25.78 39.06
C ALA A 534 -2.29 -24.91 38.55
N LYS A 535 -2.43 -24.81 37.21
CA LYS A 535 -3.46 -24.01 36.53
C LYS A 535 -4.92 -24.47 36.74
N LYS A 536 -5.15 -25.64 37.36
CA LYS A 536 -6.51 -26.07 37.74
C LYS A 536 -6.90 -25.75 39.18
N ARG A 537 -5.92 -25.48 40.06
CA ARG A 537 -6.15 -25.27 41.50
C ARG A 537 -5.94 -23.82 41.96
N LEU A 538 -5.06 -23.06 41.30
CA LEU A 538 -4.86 -21.64 41.61
C LEU A 538 -5.88 -20.77 40.84
N LYS A 539 -6.72 -20.06 41.60
CA LYS A 539 -7.63 -19.02 41.10
C LYS A 539 -7.72 -17.89 42.12
N ILE A 540 -7.85 -16.66 41.65
CA ILE A 540 -8.35 -15.54 42.43
C ILE A 540 -9.87 -15.74 42.59
N LYS A 541 -10.37 -15.96 43.81
CA LYS A 541 -11.81 -15.93 44.09
C LYS A 541 -12.24 -14.49 44.32
N LEU A 542 -13.47 -14.15 43.97
CA LEU A 542 -14.04 -12.84 44.36
C LEU A 542 -14.50 -12.84 45.83
N GLU A 543 -14.84 -14.02 46.36
CA GLU A 543 -15.13 -14.28 47.79
C GLU A 543 -14.02 -13.78 48.72
N ASP A 544 -12.76 -13.87 48.30
CA ASP A 544 -11.57 -13.41 49.05
C ASP A 544 -11.58 -11.88 49.29
N PHE A 545 -12.47 -11.14 48.60
CA PHE A 545 -12.57 -9.68 48.54
C PHE A 545 -13.97 -9.15 48.92
N ASN A 546 -14.82 -9.93 49.58
CA ASN A 546 -16.18 -9.48 49.92
C ASN A 546 -16.19 -8.11 50.64
N ASP A 547 -15.26 -7.89 51.58
CA ASP A 547 -15.02 -6.63 52.30
C ASP A 547 -14.81 -5.39 51.40
N MET A 548 -14.37 -5.61 50.15
CA MET A 548 -14.00 -4.60 49.15
C MET A 548 -14.74 -4.80 47.81
N SER A 549 -15.76 -5.66 47.80
CA SER A 549 -16.45 -6.11 46.58
C SER A 549 -17.19 -4.98 45.86
N GLU A 550 -17.68 -4.00 46.64
CA GLU A 550 -18.38 -2.80 46.20
C GLU A 550 -17.60 -1.50 46.49
N THR A 551 -16.26 -1.57 46.59
CA THR A 551 -15.41 -0.38 46.71
C THR A 551 -15.55 0.53 45.49
N HIS A 552 -16.07 1.74 45.66
CA HIS A 552 -15.97 2.80 44.66
C HIS A 552 -14.51 3.32 44.62
N PHE A 553 -13.84 3.14 43.48
CA PHE A 553 -12.44 3.53 43.28
C PHE A 553 -12.29 5.01 42.91
N GLY A 554 -13.29 5.60 42.24
CA GLY A 554 -13.26 7.00 41.79
C GLY A 554 -13.66 7.15 40.33
N THR A 555 -13.43 8.35 39.79
CA THR A 555 -13.88 8.73 38.44
C THR A 555 -12.72 9.32 37.63
N GLU A 556 -12.43 8.74 36.47
CA GLU A 556 -11.40 9.22 35.54
C GLU A 556 -12.02 10.08 34.43
N ILE A 557 -11.44 11.26 34.18
CA ILE A 557 -11.78 12.08 33.01
C ILE A 557 -10.83 11.70 31.88
N VAL A 558 -11.33 11.06 30.82
CA VAL A 558 -10.48 10.55 29.74
C VAL A 558 -10.11 11.67 28.78
N GLU A 559 -8.90 12.23 28.98
CA GLU A 559 -8.41 13.35 28.19
C GLU A 559 -7.94 12.97 26.79
N SER A 560 -7.47 11.73 26.61
CA SER A 560 -6.80 11.26 25.39
C SER A 560 -6.86 9.74 25.24
N ILE A 561 -6.55 9.26 24.03
CA ILE A 561 -6.38 7.85 23.69
C ILE A 561 -4.97 7.65 23.12
N GLN A 562 -4.29 6.63 23.61
CA GLN A 562 -2.90 6.31 23.30
C GLN A 562 -2.77 4.96 22.58
N LEU A 563 -1.91 4.90 21.57
CA LEU A 563 -1.39 3.67 20.98
C LEU A 563 -0.14 3.26 21.78
N LEU A 564 -0.17 2.11 22.44
CA LEU A 564 0.88 1.69 23.39
C LEU A 564 1.61 0.43 22.92
N LYS A 565 2.93 0.37 23.17
CA LYS A 565 3.83 -0.72 22.77
C LYS A 565 3.98 -1.75 23.89
N MET A 566 3.69 -3.03 23.64
CA MET A 566 3.67 -4.06 24.71
C MET A 566 5.05 -4.49 25.26
N LYS A 567 6.17 -4.02 24.70
CA LYS A 567 7.54 -4.50 25.02
C LYS A 567 8.55 -3.38 25.30
N SER A 568 8.07 -2.18 25.56
CA SER A 568 8.90 -1.01 25.87
C SER A 568 8.14 -0.13 26.84
N CYS A 569 8.84 0.40 27.85
CA CYS A 569 8.29 1.29 28.85
C CYS A 569 9.05 2.63 28.85
N GLU A 570 8.40 3.67 29.37
CA GLU A 570 9.00 4.97 29.70
C GLU A 570 9.69 4.90 31.08
N GLU A 571 10.25 6.01 31.59
CA GLU A 571 11.07 6.02 32.82
C GLU A 571 10.24 5.91 34.10
N ASP A 572 9.02 6.46 34.10
CA ASP A 572 7.98 6.13 35.10
C ASP A 572 7.49 4.66 34.98
N GLY A 573 7.94 3.99 33.92
CA GLY A 573 7.65 2.60 33.63
C GLY A 573 6.31 2.36 32.93
N PHE A 574 5.54 3.40 32.57
CA PHE A 574 4.33 3.30 31.76
C PHE A 574 4.65 2.71 30.38
N TYR A 575 3.65 2.15 29.69
CA TYR A 575 3.90 1.57 28.36
C TYR A 575 4.28 2.67 27.37
N ALA A 576 5.38 2.48 26.64
CA ALA A 576 5.91 3.53 25.79
C ALA A 576 4.90 3.92 24.69
N CYS A 577 4.56 5.20 24.66
CA CYS A 577 3.60 5.75 23.73
C CYS A 577 4.13 5.66 22.28
N ALA A 578 3.22 5.37 21.36
CA ALA A 578 3.46 5.35 19.91
C ALA A 578 2.76 6.51 19.21
N GLU A 579 1.59 6.89 19.72
CA GLU A 579 0.76 8.00 19.28
C GLU A 579 -0.21 8.35 20.41
N GLU A 580 -0.52 9.62 20.62
CA GLU A 580 -1.56 10.08 21.54
C GLU A 580 -2.50 11.05 20.82
N ILE A 581 -3.80 10.93 21.10
CA ILE A 581 -4.86 11.73 20.48
C ILE A 581 -5.79 12.27 21.57
N PRO A 582 -5.98 13.59 21.71
CA PRO A 582 -6.90 14.17 22.68
C PRO A 582 -8.37 13.88 22.33
N LEU A 583 -9.21 13.71 23.34
CA LEU A 583 -10.68 13.60 23.22
C LEU A 583 -11.43 14.88 23.57
N ARG A 584 -10.73 15.92 24.06
CA ARG A 584 -11.34 17.21 24.41
C ARG A 584 -11.92 17.88 23.15
N THR A 585 -13.08 18.49 23.32
CA THR A 585 -13.70 19.37 22.32
C THR A 585 -12.79 20.56 22.02
N PHE A 586 -12.75 20.97 20.75
CA PHE A 586 -12.22 22.28 20.37
C PHE A 586 -13.25 23.36 20.79
N SER A 587 -13.08 23.92 21.98
CA SER A 587 -13.77 25.18 22.34
C SER A 587 -13.27 26.31 21.45
N SER A 588 -14.13 27.26 21.11
CA SER A 588 -13.84 28.38 20.20
C SER A 588 -12.80 29.38 20.71
N ASP A 589 -12.34 29.22 21.96
CA ASP A 589 -11.81 30.31 22.77
C ASP A 589 -10.30 30.14 23.00
N THR A 590 -9.51 30.25 21.93
CA THR A 590 -8.09 30.63 22.02
C THR A 590 -7.72 31.54 20.86
N ILE A 591 -8.35 32.71 20.80
CA ILE A 591 -7.72 33.88 20.18
C ILE A 591 -6.60 34.30 21.15
N MET A 592 -5.37 33.92 20.83
CA MET A 592 -4.18 34.59 21.34
C MET A 592 -3.58 35.39 20.20
N GLU A 593 -3.77 36.71 20.27
CA GLU A 593 -2.97 37.66 19.49
C GLU A 593 -1.54 37.68 20.02
N CYS A 594 -0.57 37.58 19.10
CA CYS A 594 0.82 38.03 19.25
C CYS A 594 1.31 38.34 17.82
N ASP A 595 2.05 39.43 17.66
CA ASP A 595 2.50 40.00 16.37
C ASP A 595 3.51 39.13 15.59
#